data_AF-A0A4R2J3V0-F1
#
_entry.id   AF-A0A4R2J3V0-F1
#
_cell.length_a   1.000
_cell.length_b   1.000
_cell.length_c   1.000
_cell.angle_alpha   90.00
_cell.angle_beta   90.00
_cell.angle_gamma   90.00
#
_symmetry.space_group_name_H-M   'P 1'
#
loop_
_entity.id
_entity.type
_entity.pdbx_description
1 polymer ?
#
loop_
_entity_poly.entity_id
_entity_poly.type
_entity_poly.pdbx_seq_one_letter_code
_entity_poly.pdbx_strand_id
1 'polypeptide(L)'
;MSADQELVRKLRVQVAERLNEQRRRDQVNGVPPMSAEDEREYARSLIVQVLEDHARYELAEGRTPPTPDDDAQIAGAIHSALFGVGRLQPLIDDPEVENIDINGYDQVFVQYGDGREETPGPVAESDDELVELIQVLAAHAGLTSRPFDSANPQLDLRLPDGSRLSAVMGVTARPAVSIRRARLGRVFLRDLVVNGTMSDDVGSFLRAAVAARKNIMIAGATNSGKTTLLRALANEIPPHERLITVERSLELGLGEFKDLHPNVVAFEERLPNSEGVGEVSMADLVRRSLRMNPSRVIVGEVLGDEIVTMLNAMSQGNDGSLSTIHSNSSMEVFNRISTYAIQATERLPMDATQMLIAGALDFVVFVRKHNEYQQGGGLSRYVESIREVTGWDGRVLSGEVFAPGADGRAAAHAPISCMDELEHYGYQPLVHGTWA
;
A
#
# COMPACT_ATOMS: atom_id res chain seq x y z
N MET A 1 -27.97 11.39 25.59
CA MET A 1 -28.21 10.36 24.58
C MET A 1 -29.68 10.43 24.19
N SER A 2 -30.00 10.41 22.89
CA SER A 2 -31.41 10.36 22.46
C SER A 2 -32.00 8.97 22.73
N ALA A 3 -33.32 8.88 22.90
CA ALA A 3 -34.03 7.62 23.14
C ALA A 3 -33.77 6.57 22.04
N ASP A 4 -33.55 7.00 20.79
CA ASP A 4 -33.25 6.12 19.65
C ASP A 4 -31.90 5.42 19.78
N GLN A 5 -30.87 6.08 20.33
CA GLN A 5 -29.55 5.47 20.51
C GLN A 5 -29.58 4.33 21.54
N GLU A 6 -30.39 4.47 22.59
CA GLU A 6 -30.51 3.46 23.63
C GLU A 6 -31.29 2.23 23.13
N LEU A 7 -32.28 2.45 22.27
CA LEU A 7 -32.99 1.38 21.58
C LEU A 7 -32.07 0.61 20.63
N VAL A 8 -31.32 1.31 19.76
CA VAL A 8 -30.34 0.69 18.84
C VAL A 8 -29.35 -0.18 19.63
N ARG A 9 -28.83 0.32 20.76
CA ARG A 9 -27.91 -0.44 21.61
C ARG A 9 -28.55 -1.73 22.14
N LYS A 10 -29.78 -1.66 22.64
CA LYS A 10 -30.50 -2.82 23.19
C LYS A 10 -30.74 -3.88 22.11
N LEU A 11 -31.18 -3.47 20.92
CA LEU A 11 -31.45 -4.39 19.81
C LEU A 11 -30.16 -4.97 19.22
N ARG A 12 -29.08 -4.17 19.15
CA ARG A 12 -27.74 -4.65 18.76
C ARG A 12 -27.27 -5.82 19.63
N VAL A 13 -27.41 -5.71 20.95
CA VAL A 13 -27.02 -6.79 21.88
C VAL A 13 -27.79 -8.07 21.57
N GLN A 14 -29.10 -7.98 21.31
CA GLN A 14 -29.91 -9.16 20.96
C GLN A 14 -29.48 -9.80 19.64
N VAL A 15 -29.16 -9.01 18.62
CA VAL A 15 -28.66 -9.54 17.35
C VAL A 15 -27.30 -10.21 17.54
N ALA A 16 -26.39 -9.58 18.28
CA ALA A 16 -25.06 -10.14 18.57
C ALA A 16 -25.14 -11.46 19.34
N GLU A 17 -26.04 -11.56 20.34
CA GLU A 17 -26.29 -12.80 21.07
C GLU A 17 -26.79 -13.92 20.14
N ARG A 18 -27.75 -13.63 19.26
CA ARG A 18 -28.25 -14.60 18.28
C ARG A 18 -27.16 -15.04 17.29
N LEU A 19 -26.33 -14.11 16.84
CA LEU A 19 -25.20 -14.39 15.95
C LEU A 19 -24.17 -15.32 16.63
N ASN A 20 -23.82 -15.04 17.90
CA ASN A 20 -22.89 -15.85 18.68
C ASN A 20 -23.46 -17.23 19.02
N GLU A 21 -24.75 -17.32 19.34
CA GLU A 21 -25.43 -18.60 19.56
C GLU A 21 -25.38 -19.45 18.28
N GLN A 22 -25.61 -18.85 17.12
CA GLN A 22 -25.51 -19.54 15.84
C GLN A 22 -24.08 -20.04 15.59
N ARG A 23 -23.06 -19.19 15.75
CA ARG A 23 -21.64 -19.59 15.63
C ARG A 23 -21.30 -20.77 16.54
N ARG A 24 -21.76 -20.73 17.80
CA ARG A 24 -21.53 -21.81 18.76
C ARG A 24 -22.20 -23.11 18.32
N ARG A 25 -23.43 -23.03 17.81
CA ARG A 25 -24.14 -24.21 17.27
C ARG A 25 -23.42 -24.80 16.06
N ASP A 26 -22.99 -23.96 15.13
CA ASP A 26 -22.26 -24.38 13.94
C ASP A 26 -20.95 -25.07 14.32
N GLN A 27 -20.22 -24.52 15.29
CA GLN A 27 -19.00 -25.13 15.83
C GLN A 27 -19.25 -26.50 16.48
N VAL A 28 -20.31 -26.63 17.30
CA VAL A 28 -20.70 -27.91 17.93
C VAL A 28 -21.11 -28.94 16.87
N ASN A 29 -21.75 -28.49 15.79
CA ASN A 29 -22.22 -29.35 14.70
C ASN A 29 -21.14 -29.63 13.64
N GLY A 30 -19.92 -29.11 13.81
CA GLY A 30 -18.83 -29.29 12.85
C GLY A 30 -19.04 -28.58 11.51
N VAL A 31 -19.91 -27.56 11.47
CA VAL A 31 -20.13 -26.72 10.30
C VAL A 31 -18.98 -25.70 10.20
N PRO A 32 -18.38 -25.51 9.01
CA PRO A 32 -17.36 -24.48 8.82
C PRO A 32 -17.90 -23.08 9.17
N PRO A 33 -17.07 -22.18 9.73
CA PRO A 33 -17.51 -20.80 10.00
C PRO A 33 -17.98 -20.12 8.71
N MET A 34 -19.04 -19.31 8.83
CA MET A 34 -19.59 -18.54 7.71
C MET A 34 -18.52 -17.65 7.07
N SER A 35 -18.64 -17.43 5.75
CA SER A 35 -17.84 -16.38 5.12
C SER A 35 -18.28 -15.00 5.61
N ALA A 36 -17.43 -13.98 5.48
CA ALA A 36 -17.79 -12.63 5.91
C ALA A 36 -19.00 -12.06 5.17
N GLU A 37 -19.24 -12.48 3.92
CA GLU A 37 -20.40 -12.09 3.13
C GLU A 37 -21.67 -12.80 3.61
N ASP A 38 -21.60 -14.12 3.84
CA ASP A 38 -22.71 -14.91 4.36
C ASP A 38 -23.12 -14.46 5.77
N GLU A 39 -22.14 -14.13 6.62
CA GLU A 39 -22.40 -13.68 7.98
C GLU A 39 -23.13 -12.32 7.99
N ARG A 40 -22.79 -11.39 7.09
CA ARG A 40 -23.49 -10.12 6.94
C ARG A 40 -24.93 -10.32 6.47
N GLU A 41 -25.14 -11.20 5.50
CA GLU A 41 -26.48 -11.49 5.00
C GLU A 41 -27.33 -12.19 6.07
N TYR A 42 -26.72 -13.11 6.81
CA TYR A 42 -27.37 -13.74 7.96
C TYR A 42 -27.71 -12.72 9.06
N ALA A 43 -26.80 -11.82 9.39
CA ALA A 43 -27.05 -10.77 10.37
C ALA A 43 -28.13 -9.78 9.91
N ARG A 44 -28.22 -9.44 8.61
CA ARG A 44 -29.37 -8.67 8.08
C ARG A 44 -30.68 -9.39 8.34
N SER A 45 -30.72 -10.71 8.12
CA SER A 45 -31.92 -11.50 8.43
C SER A 45 -32.26 -11.48 9.93
N LEU A 46 -31.27 -11.54 10.81
CA LEU A 46 -31.46 -11.45 12.26
C LEU A 46 -31.92 -10.06 12.71
N ILE A 47 -31.40 -8.99 12.11
CA ILE A 47 -31.81 -7.61 12.40
C ILE A 47 -33.31 -7.45 12.10
N VAL A 48 -33.77 -7.93 10.95
CA VAL A 48 -35.19 -7.90 10.58
C VAL A 48 -36.03 -8.68 11.61
N GLN A 49 -35.60 -9.88 12.00
CA GLN A 49 -36.32 -10.68 13.01
C GLN A 49 -36.39 -9.98 14.37
N VAL A 50 -35.30 -9.36 14.82
CA VAL A 50 -35.25 -8.66 16.11
C VAL A 50 -36.13 -7.41 16.09
N LEU A 51 -36.20 -6.69 14.96
CA LEU A 51 -37.11 -5.56 14.79
C LEU A 51 -38.57 -6.00 14.78
N GLU A 52 -38.91 -7.10 14.08
CA GLU A 52 -40.26 -7.67 14.13
C GLU A 52 -40.68 -8.09 15.54
N ASP A 53 -39.78 -8.73 16.30
CA ASP A 53 -40.02 -9.11 17.70
C ASP A 53 -40.23 -7.88 18.58
N HIS A 54 -39.46 -6.81 18.35
CA HIS A 54 -39.61 -5.55 19.07
C HIS A 54 -40.94 -4.85 18.75
N ALA A 55 -41.33 -4.77 17.47
CA ALA A 55 -42.60 -4.19 17.05
C ALA A 55 -43.80 -4.93 17.66
N ARG A 56 -43.75 -6.27 17.72
CA ARG A 56 -44.77 -7.09 18.39
C ARG A 56 -44.84 -6.81 19.89
N TYR A 57 -43.70 -6.62 20.55
CA TYR A 57 -43.64 -6.28 21.96
C TYR A 57 -44.27 -4.91 22.25
N GLU A 58 -43.95 -3.90 21.45
CA GLU A 58 -44.53 -2.54 21.60
C GLU A 58 -46.05 -2.54 21.41
N LEU A 59 -46.56 -3.28 20.42
CA LEU A 59 -48.01 -3.47 20.20
C LEU A 59 -48.70 -4.14 21.40
N ALA A 60 -48.09 -5.18 21.97
CA ALA A 60 -48.63 -5.89 23.14
C ALA A 60 -48.70 -4.99 24.39
N GLU A 61 -47.77 -4.05 24.50
CA GLU A 61 -47.68 -3.05 25.57
C GLU A 61 -48.59 -1.83 25.33
N GLY A 62 -49.35 -1.81 24.23
CA GLY A 62 -50.23 -0.69 23.87
C GLY A 62 -49.48 0.57 23.42
N ARG A 63 -48.20 0.45 23.06
CA ARG A 63 -47.38 1.52 22.51
C ARG A 63 -47.43 1.51 20.98
N THR A 64 -47.03 2.62 20.36
CA THR A 64 -46.99 2.72 18.90
C THR A 64 -45.66 2.15 18.41
N PRO A 65 -45.64 1.09 17.59
CA PRO A 65 -44.39 0.55 17.04
C PRO A 65 -43.72 1.57 16.10
N PRO A 66 -42.40 1.44 15.87
CA PRO A 66 -41.67 2.29 14.93
C PRO A 66 -42.28 2.22 13.52
N THR A 67 -42.13 3.30 12.74
CA THR A 67 -42.55 3.28 11.34
C THR A 67 -41.58 2.47 10.48
N PRO A 68 -41.96 2.04 9.26
CA PRO A 68 -41.03 1.36 8.36
C PRO A 68 -39.76 2.17 8.06
N ASP A 69 -39.84 3.50 8.03
CA ASP A 69 -38.69 4.38 7.84
C ASP A 69 -37.78 4.40 9.08
N ASP A 70 -38.37 4.39 10.28
CA ASP A 70 -37.62 4.27 11.54
C ASP A 70 -36.92 2.91 11.64
N ASP A 71 -37.62 1.82 11.31
CA ASP A 71 -37.06 0.47 11.27
C ASP A 71 -35.89 0.36 10.30
N ALA A 72 -35.98 0.99 9.12
CA ALA A 72 -34.88 1.02 8.15
C ALA A 72 -33.65 1.79 8.69
N GLN A 73 -33.87 2.92 9.38
CA GLN A 73 -32.79 3.68 10.03
C GLN A 73 -32.16 2.90 11.19
N ILE A 74 -32.98 2.28 12.04
CA ILE A 74 -32.53 1.46 13.18
C ILE A 74 -31.79 0.22 12.65
N ALA A 75 -32.28 -0.44 11.61
CA ALA A 75 -31.63 -1.58 10.97
C ALA A 75 -30.25 -1.19 10.42
N GLY A 76 -30.17 -0.07 9.70
CA GLY A 76 -28.91 0.49 9.22
C GLY A 76 -27.94 0.79 10.37
N ALA A 77 -28.42 1.39 11.45
CA ALA A 77 -27.61 1.69 12.63
C ALA A 77 -27.13 0.42 13.36
N ILE A 78 -27.97 -0.61 13.50
CA ILE A 78 -27.57 -1.90 14.10
C ILE A 78 -26.55 -2.61 13.21
N HIS A 79 -26.78 -2.66 11.88
CA HIS A 79 -25.86 -3.27 10.94
C HIS A 79 -24.48 -2.58 10.99
N SER A 80 -24.46 -1.25 10.95
CA SER A 80 -23.23 -0.46 11.11
C SER A 80 -22.59 -0.61 12.48
N ALA A 81 -23.37 -0.87 13.54
CA ALA A 81 -22.82 -1.11 14.86
C ALA A 81 -22.32 -2.54 15.09
N LEU A 82 -22.76 -3.52 14.29
CA LEU A 82 -22.28 -4.90 14.33
C LEU A 82 -21.05 -5.12 13.46
N PHE A 83 -20.97 -4.41 12.33
CA PHE A 83 -19.92 -4.63 11.30
C PHE A 83 -19.08 -3.39 11.00
N GLY A 84 -19.47 -2.22 11.48
CA GLY A 84 -18.66 -1.00 11.43
C GLY A 84 -17.95 -0.77 12.76
N VAL A 85 -17.10 0.25 12.81
CA VAL A 85 -16.30 0.57 14.00
C VAL A 85 -16.84 1.72 14.86
N GLY A 86 -18.16 1.83 14.94
CA GLY A 86 -18.81 2.82 15.80
C GLY A 86 -18.34 4.26 15.51
N ARG A 87 -17.85 4.96 16.54
CA ARG A 87 -17.39 6.37 16.42
C ARG A 87 -16.08 6.53 15.66
N LEU A 88 -15.35 5.44 15.41
CA LEU A 88 -14.16 5.46 14.56
C LEU A 88 -14.53 5.52 13.06
N GLN A 89 -15.73 5.04 12.69
CA GLN A 89 -16.14 4.91 11.29
C GLN A 89 -16.15 6.25 10.54
N PRO A 90 -16.73 7.34 11.09
CA PRO A 90 -16.70 8.64 10.42
C PRO A 90 -15.30 9.17 10.16
N LEU A 91 -14.33 8.89 11.05
CA LEU A 91 -12.94 9.29 10.89
C LEU A 91 -12.26 8.50 9.77
N ILE A 92 -12.53 7.18 9.70
CA ILE A 92 -12.04 6.30 8.63
C ILE A 92 -12.70 6.61 7.29
N ASP A 93 -13.93 7.11 7.27
CA ASP A 93 -14.62 7.41 6.01
C ASP A 93 -14.30 8.81 5.47
N ASP A 94 -13.87 9.76 6.31
CA ASP A 94 -13.58 11.14 5.92
C ASP A 94 -12.38 11.23 4.95
N PRO A 95 -12.57 11.57 3.66
CA PRO A 95 -11.50 11.61 2.65
C PRO A 95 -10.39 12.63 2.94
N GLU A 96 -10.66 13.65 3.76
CA GLU A 96 -9.69 14.70 4.07
C GLU A 96 -8.69 14.27 5.16
N VAL A 97 -9.05 13.25 5.96
CA VAL A 97 -8.19 12.70 7.02
C VAL A 97 -6.99 11.96 6.43
N GLU A 98 -5.81 12.28 6.92
CA GLU A 98 -4.54 11.64 6.53
C GLU A 98 -4.03 10.67 7.60
N ASN A 99 -4.05 11.08 8.87
CA ASN A 99 -3.62 10.25 10.00
C ASN A 99 -4.64 10.31 11.14
N ILE A 100 -4.84 9.18 11.82
CA ILE A 100 -5.63 9.06 13.05
C ILE A 100 -4.75 8.33 14.07
N ASP A 101 -4.39 8.99 15.16
CA ASP A 101 -3.63 8.41 16.27
C ASP A 101 -4.49 8.37 17.54
N ILE A 102 -4.59 7.20 18.15
CA ILE A 102 -5.46 6.92 19.31
C ILE A 102 -4.58 6.36 20.42
N ASN A 103 -4.46 7.09 21.53
CA ASN A 103 -3.64 6.75 22.69
C ASN A 103 -4.52 6.40 23.89
N GLY A 104 -5.31 5.34 23.73
CA GLY A 104 -6.46 5.02 24.58
C GLY A 104 -7.76 5.64 24.06
N TYR A 105 -8.90 5.12 24.54
CA TYR A 105 -10.22 5.36 23.93
C TYR A 105 -10.66 6.83 23.79
N ASP A 106 -10.12 7.73 24.62
CA ASP A 106 -10.49 9.14 24.76
C ASP A 106 -9.41 10.13 24.29
N GLN A 107 -8.20 9.66 23.94
CA GLN A 107 -7.12 10.52 23.45
C GLN A 107 -6.89 10.27 21.97
N VAL A 108 -7.61 11.01 21.14
CA VAL A 108 -7.63 10.84 19.69
C VAL A 108 -7.09 12.10 19.04
N PHE A 109 -6.19 11.91 18.07
CA PHE A 109 -5.58 12.97 17.26
C PHE A 109 -5.85 12.66 15.79
N VAL A 110 -6.35 13.64 15.06
CA VAL A 110 -6.67 13.52 13.64
C VAL A 110 -5.92 14.59 12.89
N GLN A 111 -5.12 14.18 11.91
CA GLN A 111 -4.40 15.07 11.02
C GLN A 111 -5.03 15.04 9.63
N TYR A 112 -5.27 16.22 9.07
CA TYR A 112 -5.81 16.42 7.74
C TYR A 112 -4.70 16.76 6.74
N GLY A 113 -4.96 16.50 5.46
CA GLY A 113 -3.95 16.73 4.42
C GLY A 113 -3.62 18.19 4.11
N ASP A 114 -4.39 19.15 4.65
CA ASP A 114 -4.07 20.57 4.62
C ASP A 114 -3.17 21.01 5.79
N GLY A 115 -2.79 20.07 6.66
CA GLY A 115 -1.96 20.31 7.85
C GLY A 115 -2.75 20.67 9.11
N ARG A 116 -4.09 20.70 9.06
CA ARG A 116 -4.93 20.88 10.26
C ARG A 116 -4.83 19.66 11.18
N GLU A 117 -4.81 19.90 12.47
CA GLU A 117 -4.90 18.87 13.51
C GLU A 117 -6.12 19.12 14.39
N GLU A 118 -6.86 18.06 14.67
CA GLU A 118 -8.03 18.06 15.54
C GLU A 118 -7.94 16.96 16.58
N THR A 119 -8.50 17.21 17.76
CA THR A 119 -8.66 16.20 18.80
C THR A 119 -10.15 15.92 18.99
N PRO A 120 -10.73 14.99 18.21
CA PRO A 120 -12.12 14.63 18.41
C PRO A 120 -12.29 14.00 19.79
N GLY A 121 -13.53 13.96 20.26
CA GLY A 121 -13.86 13.27 21.51
C GLY A 121 -13.63 11.75 21.44
N PRO A 122 -13.98 11.02 22.50
CA PRO A 122 -13.70 9.58 22.60
C PRO A 122 -14.31 8.74 21.46
N VAL A 123 -13.51 7.84 20.90
CA VAL A 123 -13.91 6.90 19.82
C VAL A 123 -14.54 5.62 20.34
N ALA A 124 -14.41 5.35 21.64
CA ALA A 124 -15.12 4.29 22.35
C ALA A 124 -15.53 4.79 23.75
N GLU A 125 -16.12 3.94 24.59
CA GLU A 125 -16.48 4.24 25.99
C GLU A 125 -15.42 3.71 26.98
N SER A 126 -14.57 2.78 26.55
CA SER A 126 -13.47 2.24 27.35
C SER A 126 -12.31 1.73 26.48
N ASP A 127 -11.16 1.48 27.11
CA ASP A 127 -10.00 0.86 26.43
C ASP A 127 -10.32 -0.57 25.97
N ASP A 128 -11.16 -1.31 26.72
CA ASP A 128 -11.62 -2.65 26.33
C ASP A 128 -12.50 -2.58 25.07
N GLU A 129 -13.42 -1.62 25.00
CA GLU A 129 -14.26 -1.44 23.80
C GLU A 129 -13.41 -1.01 22.60
N LEU A 130 -12.37 -0.17 22.79
CA LEU A 130 -11.42 0.14 21.73
C LEU A 130 -10.75 -1.14 21.19
N VAL A 131 -10.28 -2.03 22.07
CA VAL A 131 -9.69 -3.32 21.66
C VAL A 131 -10.69 -4.17 20.88
N GLU A 132 -11.95 -4.25 21.34
CA GLU A 132 -13.03 -4.96 20.63
C GLU A 132 -13.26 -4.38 19.22
N LEU A 133 -13.29 -3.05 19.06
CA LEU A 133 -13.42 -2.41 17.75
C LEU A 133 -12.28 -2.78 16.80
N ILE A 134 -11.04 -2.83 17.30
CA ILE A 134 -9.88 -3.24 16.51
C ILE A 134 -9.93 -4.73 16.17
N GLN A 135 -10.39 -5.60 17.08
CA GLN A 135 -10.63 -7.02 16.79
C GLN A 135 -11.69 -7.21 15.71
N VAL A 136 -12.76 -6.39 15.72
CA VAL A 136 -13.74 -6.36 14.64
C VAL A 136 -13.07 -5.97 13.33
N LEU A 137 -12.25 -4.92 13.27
CA LEU A 137 -11.50 -4.62 12.04
C LEU A 137 -10.62 -5.78 11.60
N ALA A 138 -9.90 -6.43 12.53
CA ALA A 138 -8.97 -7.51 12.24
C ALA A 138 -9.64 -8.78 11.71
N ALA A 139 -10.88 -9.04 12.14
CA ALA A 139 -11.68 -10.15 11.64
C ALA A 139 -12.17 -9.92 10.19
N HIS A 140 -12.27 -8.65 9.76
CA HIS A 140 -12.89 -8.28 8.48
C HIS A 140 -11.93 -7.61 7.49
N ALA A 141 -10.70 -7.27 7.90
CA ALA A 141 -9.70 -6.62 7.07
C ALA A 141 -8.83 -7.65 6.33
N GLY A 142 -8.83 -7.59 4.99
CA GLY A 142 -7.93 -8.37 4.13
C GLY A 142 -8.39 -9.81 3.82
N LEU A 143 -7.46 -10.60 3.26
CA LEU A 143 -7.70 -11.99 2.84
C LEU A 143 -7.59 -13.02 3.98
N THR A 144 -7.07 -12.61 5.14
CA THR A 144 -6.82 -13.48 6.30
C THR A 144 -7.09 -12.71 7.59
N SER A 145 -7.90 -13.28 8.48
CA SER A 145 -8.10 -12.78 9.84
C SER A 145 -6.78 -12.76 10.61
N ARG A 146 -6.52 -11.68 11.35
CA ARG A 146 -5.34 -11.54 12.22
C ARG A 146 -5.79 -11.42 13.68
N PRO A 147 -5.29 -12.25 14.61
CA PRO A 147 -5.66 -12.16 16.01
C PRO A 147 -5.08 -10.89 16.66
N PHE A 148 -5.85 -10.29 17.57
CA PHE A 148 -5.40 -9.18 18.42
C PHE A 148 -5.93 -9.42 19.82
N ASP A 149 -5.13 -10.07 20.67
CA ASP A 149 -5.50 -10.53 22.00
C ASP A 149 -4.28 -10.46 22.93
N SER A 150 -4.43 -10.85 24.20
CA SER A 150 -3.33 -10.77 25.17
C SER A 150 -2.10 -11.62 24.78
N ALA A 151 -2.27 -12.65 23.95
CA ALA A 151 -1.17 -13.46 23.44
C ALA A 151 -0.55 -12.86 22.16
N ASN A 152 -1.32 -12.08 21.41
CA ASN A 152 -0.93 -11.38 20.19
C ASN A 152 -1.17 -9.87 20.35
N PRO A 153 -0.34 -9.18 21.16
CA PRO A 153 -0.57 -7.78 21.57
C PRO A 153 -0.29 -6.75 20.47
N GLN A 154 0.12 -7.17 19.28
CA GLN A 154 0.48 -6.31 18.15
C GLN A 154 -0.30 -6.76 16.92
N LEU A 155 -0.75 -5.80 16.14
CA LEU A 155 -1.58 -6.03 14.97
C LEU A 155 -1.30 -4.97 13.91
N ASP A 156 -1.00 -5.42 12.69
CA ASP A 156 -0.97 -4.58 11.50
C ASP A 156 -1.99 -5.08 10.49
N LEU A 157 -2.83 -4.17 10.00
CA LEU A 157 -3.94 -4.41 9.08
C LEU A 157 -3.93 -3.43 7.92
N ARG A 158 -4.53 -3.86 6.81
CA ARG A 158 -4.96 -2.97 5.73
C ARG A 158 -6.48 -2.92 5.69
N LEU A 159 -7.01 -1.73 5.88
CA LEU A 159 -8.45 -1.45 5.86
C LEU A 159 -9.00 -1.52 4.42
N PRO A 160 -10.32 -1.69 4.23
CA PRO A 160 -10.94 -1.79 2.91
C PRO A 160 -10.70 -0.58 1.98
N ASP A 161 -10.49 0.61 2.55
CA ASP A 161 -10.14 1.84 1.83
C ASP A 161 -8.65 1.92 1.44
N GLY A 162 -7.88 0.89 1.77
CA GLY A 162 -6.44 0.80 1.53
C GLY A 162 -5.58 1.40 2.64
N SER A 163 -6.17 2.04 3.64
CA SER A 163 -5.48 2.63 4.80
C SER A 163 -4.76 1.55 5.61
N ARG A 164 -3.64 1.93 6.23
CA ARG A 164 -2.88 1.05 7.11
C ARG A 164 -3.25 1.34 8.56
N LEU A 165 -3.56 0.29 9.30
CA LEU A 165 -3.81 0.36 10.73
C LEU A 165 -2.74 -0.45 11.45
N SER A 166 -2.06 0.17 12.41
CA SER A 166 -1.17 -0.50 13.36
C SER A 166 -1.74 -0.32 14.76
N ALA A 167 -1.82 -1.40 15.53
CA ALA A 167 -2.37 -1.40 16.87
C ALA A 167 -1.46 -2.20 17.83
N VAL A 168 -1.34 -1.71 19.06
CA VAL A 168 -0.57 -2.36 20.12
C VAL A 168 -1.28 -2.22 21.47
N MET A 169 -1.22 -3.26 22.29
CA MET A 169 -1.72 -3.25 23.67
C MET A 169 -0.83 -4.07 24.61
N GLY A 170 -1.05 -3.98 25.92
CA GLY A 170 -0.33 -4.79 26.93
C GLY A 170 1.13 -4.44 27.18
N VAL A 171 1.80 -3.77 26.23
CA VAL A 171 3.16 -3.21 26.36
C VAL A 171 3.17 -1.69 26.35
N THR A 172 2.00 -1.08 26.23
CA THR A 172 1.74 0.36 26.32
C THR A 172 0.85 0.63 27.53
N ALA A 173 0.89 1.87 28.06
CA ALA A 173 0.08 2.24 29.23
C ALA A 173 -1.43 2.06 29.00
N ARG A 174 -1.86 2.24 27.74
CA ARG A 174 -3.21 2.05 27.21
C ARG A 174 -3.11 1.52 25.78
N PRO A 175 -4.15 0.88 25.21
CA PRO A 175 -4.13 0.47 23.81
C PRO A 175 -3.84 1.65 22.89
N ALA A 176 -2.89 1.48 21.97
CA ALA A 176 -2.50 2.50 21.02
C ALA A 176 -2.79 2.04 19.59
N VAL A 177 -3.38 2.92 18.77
CA VAL A 177 -3.74 2.63 17.39
C VAL A 177 -3.33 3.81 16.51
N SER A 178 -2.67 3.54 15.39
CA SER A 178 -2.37 4.52 14.34
C SER A 178 -2.96 4.05 13.02
N ILE A 179 -3.82 4.87 12.43
CA ILE A 179 -4.38 4.67 11.09
C ILE A 179 -3.80 5.72 10.16
N ARG A 180 -3.14 5.29 9.09
CA ARG A 180 -2.58 6.15 8.06
C ARG A 180 -3.27 5.90 6.75
N ARG A 181 -3.91 6.94 6.21
CA ARG A 181 -4.63 6.84 4.95
C ARG A 181 -3.68 6.66 3.79
N ALA A 182 -3.95 5.64 2.97
CA ALA A 182 -3.25 5.46 1.72
C ALA A 182 -3.84 6.41 0.68
N ARG A 183 -3.30 7.63 0.56
CA ARG A 183 -3.64 8.53 -0.55
C ARG A 183 -3.04 7.98 -1.85
N LEU A 184 -3.76 7.06 -2.48
CA LEU A 184 -3.46 6.58 -3.82
C LEU A 184 -3.92 7.62 -4.85
N GLY A 185 -3.30 8.80 -4.86
CA GLY A 185 -3.54 9.79 -5.90
C GLY A 185 -3.11 9.27 -7.28
N ARG A 186 -3.82 9.63 -8.34
CA ARG A 186 -3.35 9.40 -9.72
C ARG A 186 -2.18 10.36 -9.97
N VAL A 187 -0.99 9.80 -10.21
CA VAL A 187 0.22 10.58 -10.49
C VAL A 187 0.76 10.14 -11.84
N PHE A 188 1.07 11.08 -12.71
CA PHE A 188 1.68 10.87 -14.02
C PHE A 188 3.00 11.61 -14.12
N LEU A 189 3.86 11.24 -15.09
CA LEU A 189 5.12 11.95 -15.30
C LEU A 189 4.91 13.44 -15.56
N ARG A 190 3.85 13.82 -16.29
CA ARG A 190 3.51 15.24 -16.54
C ARG A 190 3.29 16.02 -15.23
N ASP A 191 2.71 15.40 -14.20
CA ASP A 191 2.44 16.07 -12.93
C ASP A 191 3.77 16.32 -12.18
N LEU A 192 4.73 15.39 -12.32
CA LEU A 192 6.08 15.50 -11.78
C LEU A 192 6.97 16.47 -12.58
N VAL A 193 6.65 16.75 -13.83
CA VAL A 193 7.29 17.83 -14.59
C VAL A 193 6.74 19.18 -14.13
N VAL A 194 5.41 19.32 -14.07
CA VAL A 194 4.73 20.56 -13.66
C VAL A 194 5.11 21.00 -12.24
N ASN A 195 5.28 20.06 -11.31
CA ASN A 195 5.68 20.37 -9.94
C ASN A 195 7.20 20.58 -9.76
N GLY A 196 8.00 20.48 -10.84
CA GLY A 196 9.44 20.68 -10.82
C GLY A 196 10.25 19.53 -10.21
N THR A 197 9.69 18.32 -10.10
CA THR A 197 10.45 17.12 -9.73
C THR A 197 11.43 16.69 -10.84
N MET A 198 11.13 16.98 -12.10
CA MET A 198 12.05 16.74 -13.22
C MET A 198 11.80 17.73 -14.37
N SER A 199 12.72 17.81 -15.32
CA SER A 199 12.53 18.59 -16.56
C SER A 199 11.66 17.82 -17.57
N ASP A 200 11.14 18.53 -18.58
CA ASP A 200 10.44 17.91 -19.71
C ASP A 200 11.30 16.86 -20.43
N ASP A 201 12.60 17.11 -20.57
CA ASP A 201 13.56 16.21 -21.24
C ASP A 201 13.65 14.87 -20.51
N VAL A 202 13.82 14.93 -19.18
CA VAL A 202 13.86 13.76 -18.31
C VAL A 202 12.50 13.03 -18.31
N GLY A 203 11.38 13.77 -18.27
CA GLY A 203 10.05 13.20 -18.34
C GLY A 203 9.79 12.46 -19.66
N SER A 204 10.23 13.04 -20.78
CA SER A 204 10.12 12.45 -22.13
C SER A 204 10.99 11.20 -22.26
N PHE A 205 12.24 11.28 -21.79
CA PHE A 205 13.16 10.14 -21.72
C PHE A 205 12.55 8.97 -20.93
N LEU A 206 12.05 9.24 -19.73
CA LEU A 206 11.48 8.19 -18.86
C LEU A 206 10.23 7.55 -19.45
N ARG A 207 9.37 8.34 -20.11
CA ARG A 207 8.20 7.83 -20.85
C ARG A 207 8.63 6.87 -21.95
N ALA A 208 9.62 7.25 -22.76
CA ALA A 208 10.14 6.41 -23.83
C ALA A 208 10.84 5.15 -23.29
N ALA A 209 11.59 5.26 -22.19
CA ALA A 209 12.24 4.10 -21.55
C ALA A 209 11.21 3.08 -21.04
N VAL A 210 10.10 3.53 -20.45
CA VAL A 210 9.01 2.63 -20.04
C VAL A 210 8.37 1.96 -21.25
N ALA A 211 8.10 2.70 -22.32
CA ALA A 211 7.52 2.17 -23.56
C ALA A 211 8.46 1.16 -24.26
N ALA A 212 9.77 1.44 -24.24
CA ALA A 212 10.83 0.55 -24.70
C ALA A 212 11.10 -0.63 -23.77
N ARG A 213 10.28 -0.83 -22.72
CA ARG A 213 10.39 -1.93 -21.76
C ARG A 213 11.77 -2.01 -21.10
N LYS A 214 12.36 -0.87 -20.78
CA LYS A 214 13.60 -0.81 -20.01
C LYS A 214 13.33 -1.16 -18.55
N ASN A 215 14.22 -1.95 -17.97
CA ASN A 215 14.23 -2.29 -16.55
C ASN A 215 14.81 -1.12 -15.76
N ILE A 216 13.98 -0.50 -14.91
CA ILE A 216 14.32 0.74 -14.20
C ILE A 216 14.31 0.51 -12.69
N MET A 217 15.45 0.79 -12.06
CA MET A 217 15.61 0.82 -10.61
C MET A 217 15.57 2.27 -10.09
N ILE A 218 14.65 2.57 -9.19
CA ILE A 218 14.47 3.90 -8.61
C ILE A 218 15.10 3.93 -7.22
N ALA A 219 16.09 4.79 -7.05
CA ALA A 219 16.90 4.86 -5.86
C ALA A 219 16.72 6.18 -5.10
N GLY A 220 16.88 6.15 -3.79
CA GLY A 220 16.86 7.35 -2.96
C GLY A 220 16.66 7.07 -1.47
N ALA A 221 16.75 8.11 -0.66
CA ALA A 221 16.51 8.02 0.78
C ALA A 221 15.03 7.70 1.11
N THR A 222 14.76 7.38 2.37
CA THR A 222 13.38 7.23 2.86
C THR A 222 12.59 8.52 2.66
N ASN A 223 11.33 8.38 2.20
CA ASN A 223 10.44 9.50 1.91
C ASN A 223 10.98 10.49 0.84
N SER A 224 11.87 10.03 -0.06
CA SER A 224 12.35 10.83 -1.19
C SER A 224 11.37 10.93 -2.36
N GLY A 225 10.31 10.11 -2.37
CA GLY A 225 9.32 10.06 -3.46
C GLY A 225 9.52 8.91 -4.46
N LYS A 226 10.34 7.89 -4.14
CA LYS A 226 10.58 6.72 -5.00
C LYS A 226 9.28 6.05 -5.45
N THR A 227 8.41 5.70 -4.50
CA THR A 227 7.12 5.04 -4.79
C THR A 227 6.21 5.93 -5.63
N THR A 228 6.22 7.25 -5.42
CA THR A 228 5.48 8.21 -6.25
C THR A 228 5.97 8.20 -7.69
N LEU A 229 7.30 8.23 -7.89
CA LEU A 229 7.88 8.14 -9.23
C LEU A 229 7.61 6.78 -9.88
N LEU A 230 7.71 5.68 -9.12
CA LEU A 230 7.40 4.35 -9.61
C LEU A 230 5.95 4.28 -10.12
N ARG A 231 4.99 4.80 -9.35
CA ARG A 231 3.58 4.85 -9.76
C ARG A 231 3.37 5.71 -11.00
N ALA A 232 4.09 6.83 -11.11
CA ALA A 232 4.06 7.69 -12.29
C ALA A 232 4.59 6.97 -13.54
N LEU A 233 5.70 6.23 -13.42
CA LEU A 233 6.25 5.41 -14.50
C LEU A 233 5.34 4.24 -14.85
N ALA A 234 4.76 3.58 -13.85
CA ALA A 234 3.82 2.49 -14.08
C ALA A 234 2.60 2.94 -14.87
N ASN A 235 2.11 4.16 -14.64
CA ASN A 235 1.00 4.75 -15.38
C ASN A 235 1.32 5.10 -16.84
N GLU A 236 2.57 5.02 -17.27
CA GLU A 236 2.97 5.11 -18.69
C GLU A 236 2.99 3.74 -19.38
N ILE A 237 2.79 2.65 -18.64
CA ILE A 237 2.70 1.30 -19.22
C ILE A 237 1.36 1.16 -19.97
N PRO A 238 1.37 0.62 -21.20
CA PRO A 238 0.13 0.40 -21.96
C PRO A 238 -0.90 -0.47 -21.22
N PRO A 239 -2.20 -0.11 -21.20
CA PRO A 239 -3.23 -0.82 -20.43
C PRO A 239 -3.47 -2.29 -20.80
N HIS A 240 -2.99 -2.75 -21.96
CA HIS A 240 -3.13 -4.13 -22.40
C HIS A 240 -2.07 -5.06 -21.80
N GLU A 241 -1.01 -4.52 -21.18
CA GLU A 241 0.01 -5.30 -20.51
C GLU A 241 -0.51 -5.87 -19.18
N ARG A 242 -0.17 -7.12 -18.90
CA ARG A 242 -0.50 -7.77 -17.63
C ARG A 242 0.56 -7.44 -16.59
N LEU A 243 0.17 -6.78 -15.51
CA LEU A 243 1.09 -6.37 -14.46
C LEU A 243 0.97 -7.29 -13.24
N ILE A 244 2.10 -7.63 -12.63
CA ILE A 244 2.11 -8.24 -11.30
C ILE A 244 2.96 -7.37 -10.39
N THR A 245 2.36 -6.85 -9.32
CA THR A 245 3.10 -6.13 -8.28
C THR A 245 3.46 -7.09 -7.16
N VAL A 246 4.65 -6.94 -6.59
CA VAL A 246 5.12 -7.69 -5.41
C VAL A 246 5.60 -6.68 -4.39
N GLU A 247 4.94 -6.66 -3.23
CA GLU A 247 5.11 -5.60 -2.23
C GLU A 247 5.11 -6.20 -0.83
N ARG A 248 5.93 -5.65 0.08
CA ARG A 248 5.86 -6.04 1.50
C ARG A 248 4.52 -5.69 2.12
N SER A 249 4.01 -4.54 1.69
CA SER A 249 2.69 -4.05 2.03
C SER A 249 2.20 -3.28 0.82
N LEU A 250 0.94 -3.46 0.46
CA LEU A 250 0.40 -2.90 -0.78
C LEU A 250 0.34 -1.36 -0.73
N GLU A 251 1.25 -0.68 -1.45
CA GLU A 251 1.38 0.79 -1.59
C GLU A 251 1.14 1.29 -3.01
N LEU A 252 1.36 0.46 -4.02
CA LEU A 252 1.33 0.91 -5.41
C LEU A 252 -0.10 1.21 -5.86
N GLY A 253 -1.05 0.36 -5.43
CA GLY A 253 -2.48 0.57 -5.67
C GLY A 253 -2.86 0.64 -7.15
N LEU A 254 -2.08 0.04 -8.05
CA LEU A 254 -2.32 0.12 -9.49
C LEU A 254 -3.70 -0.46 -9.87
N GLY A 255 -4.16 -1.48 -9.13
CA GLY A 255 -5.48 -2.11 -9.34
C GLY A 255 -6.70 -1.23 -9.06
N GLU A 256 -6.51 -0.11 -8.35
CA GLU A 256 -7.58 0.87 -8.14
C GLU A 256 -7.90 1.66 -9.42
N PHE A 257 -6.95 1.73 -10.37
CA PHE A 257 -7.09 2.47 -11.63
C PHE A 257 -7.38 1.52 -12.79
N LYS A 258 -8.56 0.89 -12.79
CA LYS A 258 -8.95 -0.13 -13.80
C LYS A 258 -8.89 0.37 -15.25
N ASP A 259 -9.00 1.67 -15.48
CA ASP A 259 -8.85 2.29 -16.81
C ASP A 259 -7.40 2.31 -17.30
N LEU A 260 -6.43 2.39 -16.37
CA LEU A 260 -4.99 2.37 -16.67
C LEU A 260 -4.45 0.94 -16.61
N HIS A 261 -4.87 0.16 -15.61
CA HIS A 261 -4.33 -1.16 -15.30
C HIS A 261 -5.46 -2.20 -15.18
N PRO A 262 -6.19 -2.51 -16.26
CA PRO A 262 -7.31 -3.46 -16.22
C PRO A 262 -6.89 -4.89 -15.88
N ASN A 263 -5.61 -5.24 -16.07
CA ASN A 263 -5.07 -6.57 -15.89
C ASN A 263 -3.87 -6.57 -14.92
N VAL A 264 -4.11 -6.24 -13.66
CA VAL A 264 -3.09 -6.24 -12.61
C VAL A 264 -3.42 -7.21 -11.49
N VAL A 265 -2.41 -7.90 -10.99
CA VAL A 265 -2.50 -8.73 -9.77
C VAL A 265 -1.50 -8.20 -8.77
N ALA A 266 -1.97 -7.88 -7.57
CA ALA A 266 -1.12 -7.37 -6.51
C ALA A 266 -0.80 -8.48 -5.50
N PHE A 267 0.48 -8.69 -5.23
CA PHE A 267 0.98 -9.62 -4.22
C PHE A 267 1.52 -8.87 -3.02
N GLU A 268 1.15 -9.38 -1.84
CA GLU A 268 1.57 -8.86 -0.54
C GLU A 268 2.30 -9.95 0.23
N GLU A 269 3.44 -9.60 0.82
CA GLU A 269 4.16 -10.45 1.75
C GLU A 269 3.27 -10.88 2.92
N ARG A 270 3.37 -12.16 3.31
CA ARG A 270 2.67 -12.68 4.48
C ARG A 270 3.68 -13.12 5.52
N LEU A 271 3.67 -12.45 6.67
CA LEU A 271 4.47 -12.85 7.83
C LEU A 271 3.96 -14.18 8.42
N PRO A 272 4.81 -14.97 9.09
CA PRO A 272 4.38 -16.16 9.80
C PRO A 272 3.42 -15.81 10.95
N ASN A 273 2.57 -16.75 11.35
CA ASN A 273 1.79 -16.65 12.57
C ASN A 273 2.68 -16.77 13.83
N SER A 274 2.10 -16.66 15.02
CA SER A 274 2.81 -16.77 16.30
C SER A 274 3.52 -18.12 16.52
N GLU A 275 3.14 -19.17 15.78
CA GLU A 275 3.78 -20.48 15.77
C GLU A 275 4.89 -20.60 14.70
N GLY A 276 5.19 -19.54 13.96
CA GLY A 276 6.19 -19.53 12.89
C GLY A 276 5.69 -20.13 11.56
N VAL A 277 4.39 -20.37 11.42
CA VAL A 277 3.79 -21.08 10.28
C VAL A 277 3.09 -20.11 9.34
N GLY A 278 3.16 -20.41 8.03
CA GLY A 278 2.39 -19.69 7.02
C GLY A 278 3.10 -18.48 6.42
N GLU A 279 4.40 -18.31 6.64
CA GLU A 279 5.17 -17.28 5.92
C GLU A 279 5.06 -17.43 4.40
N VAL A 280 4.95 -16.31 3.69
CA VAL A 280 5.10 -16.18 2.25
C VAL A 280 5.98 -14.97 1.98
N SER A 281 7.26 -15.23 1.70
CA SER A 281 8.28 -14.20 1.55
C SER A 281 8.12 -13.42 0.23
N MET A 282 8.70 -12.22 0.17
CA MET A 282 8.86 -11.47 -1.08
C MET A 282 9.51 -12.31 -2.18
N ALA A 283 10.56 -13.08 -1.86
CA ALA A 283 11.24 -13.94 -2.82
C ALA A 283 10.29 -15.02 -3.41
N ASP A 284 9.45 -15.64 -2.57
CA ASP A 284 8.46 -16.63 -3.03
C ASP A 284 7.40 -16.00 -3.94
N LEU A 285 6.95 -14.78 -3.62
CA LEU A 285 6.01 -14.04 -4.44
C LEU A 285 6.58 -13.66 -5.80
N VAL A 286 7.86 -13.24 -5.87
CA VAL A 286 8.53 -13.00 -7.16
C VAL A 286 8.67 -14.31 -7.95
N ARG A 287 9.06 -15.43 -7.33
CA ARG A 287 9.08 -16.73 -8.05
C ARG A 287 7.69 -17.14 -8.56
N ARG A 288 6.65 -16.83 -7.78
CA ARG A 288 5.26 -17.13 -8.15
C ARG A 288 4.77 -16.24 -9.29
N SER A 289 5.13 -14.96 -9.30
CA SER A 289 4.69 -14.00 -10.32
C SER A 289 5.12 -14.44 -11.72
N LEU A 290 6.33 -14.98 -11.84
CA LEU A 290 6.87 -15.53 -13.09
C LEU A 290 6.01 -16.65 -13.72
N ARG A 291 5.20 -17.35 -12.92
CA ARG A 291 4.32 -18.43 -13.40
C ARG A 291 2.93 -17.96 -13.81
N MET A 292 2.67 -16.66 -13.75
CA MET A 292 1.34 -16.07 -13.98
C MET A 292 1.23 -15.31 -15.30
N ASN A 293 2.13 -15.61 -16.24
CA ASN A 293 2.22 -14.96 -17.54
C ASN A 293 2.21 -13.41 -17.47
N PRO A 294 3.05 -12.80 -16.61
CA PRO A 294 3.15 -11.35 -16.54
C PRO A 294 3.74 -10.79 -17.85
N SER A 295 3.26 -9.61 -18.26
CA SER A 295 4.03 -8.77 -19.17
C SER A 295 5.17 -8.08 -18.41
N ARG A 296 4.90 -7.59 -17.20
CA ARG A 296 5.89 -6.96 -16.32
C ARG A 296 5.71 -7.40 -14.88
N VAL A 297 6.82 -7.50 -14.16
CA VAL A 297 6.84 -7.67 -12.71
C VAL A 297 7.36 -6.37 -12.09
N ILE A 298 6.60 -5.82 -11.16
CA ILE A 298 6.97 -4.60 -10.44
C ILE A 298 7.20 -4.96 -8.99
N VAL A 299 8.38 -4.66 -8.45
CA VAL A 299 8.68 -4.88 -7.04
C VAL A 299 8.62 -3.54 -6.32
N GLY A 300 7.73 -3.39 -5.34
CA GLY A 300 7.49 -2.09 -4.70
C GLY A 300 8.76 -1.49 -4.09
N GLU A 301 9.48 -2.28 -3.30
CA GLU A 301 10.77 -1.91 -2.73
C GLU A 301 11.57 -3.18 -2.43
N VAL A 302 12.87 -3.17 -2.76
CA VAL A 302 13.79 -4.25 -2.45
C VAL A 302 14.57 -3.93 -1.19
N LEU A 303 14.55 -4.86 -0.24
CA LEU A 303 15.17 -4.68 1.08
C LEU A 303 16.06 -5.86 1.50
N GLY A 304 16.06 -6.98 0.78
CA GLY A 304 16.92 -8.10 1.14
C GLY A 304 16.94 -9.25 0.12
N ASP A 305 16.48 -10.41 0.56
CA ASP A 305 16.67 -11.71 -0.08
C ASP A 305 15.95 -11.87 -1.42
N GLU A 306 14.91 -11.09 -1.67
CA GLU A 306 14.17 -11.07 -2.94
C GLU A 306 15.00 -10.57 -4.12
N ILE A 307 16.13 -9.88 -3.86
CA ILE A 307 16.92 -9.21 -4.89
C ILE A 307 17.39 -10.17 -6.00
N VAL A 308 17.86 -11.37 -5.65
CA VAL A 308 18.38 -12.33 -6.63
C VAL A 308 17.26 -12.84 -7.52
N THR A 309 16.11 -13.11 -6.92
CA THR A 309 14.92 -13.56 -7.65
C THR A 309 14.40 -12.44 -8.57
N MET A 310 14.37 -11.20 -8.09
CA MET A 310 13.98 -10.04 -8.89
C MET A 310 14.91 -9.83 -10.08
N LEU A 311 16.23 -9.84 -9.87
CA LEU A 311 17.17 -9.64 -10.98
C LEU A 311 17.05 -10.77 -12.02
N ASN A 312 16.83 -12.01 -11.59
CA ASN A 312 16.54 -13.11 -12.50
C ASN A 312 15.23 -12.89 -13.28
N ALA A 313 14.17 -12.39 -12.62
CA ALA A 313 12.92 -12.05 -13.29
C ALA A 313 13.13 -10.99 -14.38
N MET A 314 13.92 -9.97 -14.07
CA MET A 314 14.29 -8.87 -14.97
C MET A 314 15.15 -9.33 -16.15
N SER A 315 16.02 -10.33 -15.96
CA SER A 315 16.89 -10.85 -17.02
C SER A 315 16.28 -11.99 -17.84
N GLN A 316 15.13 -12.54 -17.44
CA GLN A 316 14.50 -13.73 -18.04
C GLN A 316 13.17 -13.41 -18.75
N GLY A 317 13.13 -12.32 -19.51
CA GLY A 317 12.03 -12.02 -20.44
C GLY A 317 10.80 -11.33 -19.83
N ASN A 318 10.91 -10.79 -18.61
CA ASN A 318 9.92 -9.87 -18.04
C ASN A 318 10.42 -8.42 -18.13
N ASP A 319 10.80 -8.04 -19.34
CA ASP A 319 11.38 -6.73 -19.63
C ASP A 319 10.36 -5.63 -19.33
N GLY A 320 10.88 -4.49 -18.84
CA GLY A 320 10.10 -3.33 -18.44
C GLY A 320 9.74 -3.34 -16.96
N SER A 321 10.44 -4.15 -16.17
CA SER A 321 10.27 -4.26 -14.72
C SER A 321 10.68 -2.96 -14.03
N LEU A 322 9.91 -2.57 -13.01
CA LEU A 322 10.17 -1.39 -12.19
C LEU A 322 10.42 -1.83 -10.75
N SER A 323 11.38 -1.20 -10.09
CA SER A 323 11.60 -1.44 -8.67
C SER A 323 12.13 -0.21 -7.94
N THR A 324 11.98 -0.18 -6.62
CA THR A 324 12.67 0.81 -5.79
C THR A 324 13.70 0.18 -4.86
N ILE A 325 14.71 0.96 -4.48
CA ILE A 325 15.73 0.58 -3.51
C ILE A 325 16.21 1.79 -2.71
N HIS A 326 16.51 1.61 -1.43
CA HIS A 326 17.15 2.66 -0.65
C HIS A 326 18.62 2.78 -1.00
N SER A 327 19.10 3.96 -1.38
CA SER A 327 20.53 4.23 -1.65
C SER A 327 20.83 5.70 -1.43
N ASN A 328 22.11 6.07 -1.23
CA ASN A 328 22.52 7.49 -1.13
C ASN A 328 23.05 8.05 -2.46
N SER A 329 23.19 7.22 -3.49
CA SER A 329 23.54 7.65 -4.85
C SER A 329 23.10 6.62 -5.91
N SER A 330 23.10 7.02 -7.19
CA SER A 330 22.86 6.13 -8.33
C SER A 330 23.89 4.98 -8.39
N MET A 331 25.16 5.25 -8.08
CA MET A 331 26.26 4.28 -8.13
C MET A 331 26.21 3.28 -6.96
N GLU A 332 25.87 3.73 -5.76
CA GLU A 332 25.84 2.87 -4.55
C GLU A 332 24.77 1.76 -4.64
N VAL A 333 23.79 1.91 -5.53
CA VAL A 333 22.77 0.89 -5.81
C VAL A 333 23.40 -0.47 -6.10
N PHE A 334 24.45 -0.53 -6.93
CA PHE A 334 25.08 -1.80 -7.29
C PHE A 334 25.73 -2.48 -6.10
N ASN A 335 26.41 -1.71 -5.24
CA ASN A 335 27.03 -2.23 -4.01
C ASN A 335 25.97 -2.75 -3.03
N ARG A 336 24.82 -2.08 -2.96
CA ARG A 336 23.72 -2.48 -2.09
C ARG A 336 23.03 -3.75 -2.59
N ILE A 337 22.77 -3.83 -3.89
CA ILE A 337 22.30 -5.05 -4.54
C ILE A 337 23.26 -6.21 -4.27
N SER A 338 24.57 -5.99 -4.42
CA SER A 338 25.57 -7.01 -4.10
C SER A 338 25.56 -7.45 -2.64
N THR A 339 25.35 -6.51 -1.72
CA THR A 339 25.23 -6.81 -0.29
C THR A 339 24.02 -7.70 -0.01
N TYR A 340 22.87 -7.35 -0.58
CA TYR A 340 21.64 -8.14 -0.46
C TYR A 340 21.78 -9.53 -1.10
N ALA A 341 22.44 -9.65 -2.25
CA ALA A 341 22.66 -10.93 -2.92
C ALA A 341 23.56 -11.89 -2.12
N ILE A 342 24.52 -11.35 -1.36
CA ILE A 342 25.36 -12.14 -0.44
C ILE A 342 24.52 -12.67 0.74
N GLN A 343 23.53 -11.91 1.20
CA GLN A 343 22.66 -12.25 2.31
C GLN A 343 21.49 -13.16 1.90
N ALA A 344 21.10 -13.13 0.62
CA ALA A 344 20.05 -13.97 0.06
C ALA A 344 20.35 -15.47 0.22
N THR A 345 19.32 -16.30 0.18
CA THR A 345 19.44 -17.76 0.34
C THR A 345 20.39 -18.38 -0.68
N GLU A 346 20.38 -17.87 -1.92
CA GLU A 346 21.22 -18.32 -3.02
C GLU A 346 22.72 -17.99 -2.82
N ARG A 347 23.04 -16.98 -1.99
CA ARG A 347 24.41 -16.52 -1.67
C ARG A 347 25.30 -16.38 -2.91
N LEU A 348 24.85 -15.60 -3.89
CA LEU A 348 25.58 -15.43 -5.14
C LEU A 348 26.97 -14.82 -4.89
N PRO A 349 28.04 -15.35 -5.51
CA PRO A 349 29.34 -14.70 -5.50
C PRO A 349 29.26 -13.28 -6.08
N MET A 350 30.19 -12.40 -5.67
CA MET A 350 30.23 -11.00 -6.11
C MET A 350 30.24 -10.88 -7.64
N ASP A 351 31.12 -11.62 -8.32
CA ASP A 351 31.26 -11.55 -9.78
C ASP A 351 29.98 -11.98 -10.50
N ALA A 352 29.34 -13.06 -10.04
CA ALA A 352 28.07 -13.53 -10.58
C ALA A 352 26.95 -12.51 -10.34
N THR A 353 26.97 -11.84 -9.19
CA THR A 353 26.01 -10.78 -8.88
C THR A 353 26.21 -9.56 -9.78
N GLN A 354 27.44 -9.11 -9.99
CA GLN A 354 27.76 -7.98 -10.86
C GLN A 354 27.35 -8.26 -12.31
N MET A 355 27.60 -9.48 -12.80
CA MET A 355 27.14 -9.92 -14.11
C MET A 355 25.61 -9.94 -14.19
N LEU A 356 24.93 -10.45 -13.17
CA LEU A 356 23.46 -10.51 -13.12
C LEU A 356 22.85 -9.10 -13.09
N ILE A 357 23.42 -8.16 -12.32
CA ILE A 357 23.00 -6.76 -12.33
C ILE A 357 23.08 -6.17 -13.75
N ALA A 358 24.22 -6.36 -14.41
CA ALA A 358 24.46 -5.82 -15.74
C ALA A 358 23.51 -6.35 -16.81
N GLY A 359 23.04 -7.60 -16.68
CA GLY A 359 22.05 -8.19 -17.57
C GLY A 359 20.60 -7.93 -17.19
N ALA A 360 20.34 -7.39 -15.99
CA ALA A 360 18.99 -7.21 -15.46
C ALA A 360 18.52 -5.75 -15.45
N LEU A 361 19.42 -4.78 -15.27
CA LEU A 361 19.07 -3.37 -15.17
C LEU A 361 19.53 -2.60 -16.41
N ASP A 362 18.66 -1.75 -16.94
CA ASP A 362 19.02 -0.78 -17.99
C ASP A 362 19.35 0.59 -17.37
N PHE A 363 18.49 1.06 -16.45
CA PHE A 363 18.63 2.38 -15.86
C PHE A 363 18.46 2.38 -14.33
N VAL A 364 19.24 3.24 -13.68
CA VAL A 364 19.08 3.63 -12.27
C VAL A 364 18.70 5.10 -12.20
N VAL A 365 17.51 5.41 -11.69
CA VAL A 365 17.01 6.77 -11.50
C VAL A 365 17.17 7.15 -10.03
N PHE A 366 17.96 8.18 -9.73
CA PHE A 366 18.19 8.63 -8.36
C PHE A 366 17.35 9.85 -8.01
N VAL A 367 16.53 9.73 -6.96
CA VAL A 367 15.64 10.79 -6.47
C VAL A 367 16.19 11.36 -5.17
N ARG A 368 16.44 12.67 -5.18
CA ARG A 368 16.91 13.44 -4.03
C ARG A 368 15.75 14.12 -3.31
N LYS A 369 15.84 14.12 -1.99
CA LYS A 369 15.01 14.93 -1.09
C LYS A 369 15.88 16.06 -0.55
N HIS A 370 15.49 17.31 -0.80
CA HIS A 370 16.17 18.47 -0.25
C HIS A 370 15.25 19.19 0.73
N ASN A 371 15.69 19.33 1.98
CA ASN A 371 14.93 19.95 3.05
C ASN A 371 15.66 21.20 3.53
N GLU A 372 15.14 22.37 3.19
CA GLU A 372 15.71 23.67 3.53
C GLU A 372 14.92 24.41 4.60
N TYR A 373 14.00 23.75 5.34
CA TYR A 373 13.18 24.43 6.35
C TYR A 373 14.01 25.21 7.38
N GLN A 374 15.19 24.71 7.75
CA GLN A 374 16.11 25.40 8.67
C GLN A 374 16.73 26.67 8.09
N GLN A 375 16.73 26.82 6.77
CA GLN A 375 17.26 27.98 6.03
C GLN A 375 16.13 28.89 5.52
N GLY A 376 14.88 28.65 5.94
CA GLY A 376 13.70 29.40 5.48
C GLY A 376 13.15 28.96 4.13
N GLY A 377 13.70 27.89 3.54
CA GLY A 377 13.21 27.25 2.32
C GLY A 377 12.12 26.21 2.61
N GLY A 378 11.84 25.38 1.60
CA GLY A 378 10.83 24.34 1.68
C GLY A 378 11.39 22.91 1.63
N LEU A 379 10.48 21.95 1.48
CA LEU A 379 10.82 20.58 1.13
C LEU A 379 10.64 20.38 -0.37
N SER A 380 11.71 20.01 -1.08
CA SER A 380 11.67 19.64 -2.50
C SER A 380 12.12 18.21 -2.73
N ARG A 381 11.57 17.59 -3.77
CA ARG A 381 11.92 16.25 -4.24
C ARG A 381 12.14 16.32 -5.75
N TYR A 382 13.30 15.87 -6.21
CA TYR A 382 13.65 15.94 -7.63
C TYR A 382 14.50 14.74 -8.06
N VAL A 383 14.44 14.42 -9.35
CA VAL A 383 15.37 13.47 -9.99
C VAL A 383 16.71 14.18 -10.11
N GLU A 384 17.73 13.64 -9.46
CA GLU A 384 19.08 14.21 -9.44
C GLU A 384 19.96 13.62 -10.55
N SER A 385 19.88 12.31 -10.79
CA SER A 385 20.62 11.67 -11.88
C SER A 385 19.93 10.43 -12.43
N ILE A 386 20.28 10.09 -13.67
CA ILE A 386 19.87 8.85 -14.33
C ILE A 386 21.13 8.20 -14.92
N ARG A 387 21.38 6.97 -14.48
CA ARG A 387 22.54 6.18 -14.84
C ARG A 387 22.14 5.03 -15.74
N GLU A 388 22.74 4.94 -16.93
CA GLU A 388 22.64 3.81 -17.85
C GLU A 388 23.63 2.72 -17.42
N VAL A 389 23.19 1.47 -17.41
CA VAL A 389 24.02 0.28 -17.27
C VAL A 389 24.38 -0.22 -18.66
N THR A 390 25.67 -0.30 -18.98
CA THR A 390 26.15 -0.58 -20.34
C THR A 390 26.84 -1.94 -20.48
N GLY A 391 27.05 -2.64 -19.37
CA GLY A 391 27.66 -3.97 -19.39
C GLY A 391 28.41 -4.30 -18.09
N TRP A 392 29.38 -5.19 -18.20
CA TRP A 392 30.19 -5.68 -17.08
C TRP A 392 31.61 -6.00 -17.57
N ASP A 393 32.60 -5.73 -16.72
CA ASP A 393 34.00 -6.18 -16.86
C ASP A 393 34.61 -6.34 -15.46
N GLY A 394 34.26 -7.45 -14.78
CA GLY A 394 34.53 -7.68 -13.36
C GLY A 394 33.66 -6.86 -12.39
N ARG A 395 33.15 -5.71 -12.84
CA ARG A 395 32.17 -4.86 -12.17
C ARG A 395 31.17 -4.33 -13.18
N VAL A 396 29.99 -3.90 -12.72
CA VAL A 396 29.00 -3.23 -13.56
C VAL A 396 29.61 -1.96 -14.20
N LEU A 397 29.54 -1.88 -15.52
CA LEU A 397 29.88 -0.71 -16.31
C LEU A 397 28.62 0.17 -16.43
N SER A 398 28.75 1.45 -16.09
CA SER A 398 27.63 2.38 -16.11
C SER A 398 28.07 3.83 -16.21
N GLY A 399 27.21 4.69 -16.76
CA GLY A 399 27.45 6.13 -16.91
C GLY A 399 26.19 6.95 -16.62
N GLU A 400 26.35 8.17 -16.10
CA GLU A 400 25.22 9.08 -15.94
C GLU A 400 24.90 9.75 -17.27
N VAL A 401 23.80 9.33 -17.88
CA VAL A 401 23.25 9.95 -19.10
C VAL A 401 22.54 11.26 -18.78
N PHE A 402 21.99 11.34 -17.56
CA PHE A 402 21.61 12.61 -16.93
C PHE A 402 22.34 12.75 -15.59
N ALA A 403 23.01 13.87 -15.37
CA ALA A 403 23.76 14.17 -14.15
C ALA A 403 23.22 15.44 -13.47
N PRO A 404 23.56 15.71 -12.20
CA PRO A 404 23.06 16.87 -11.48
C PRO A 404 23.52 18.18 -12.16
N GLY A 405 22.57 19.00 -12.58
CA GLY A 405 22.80 20.35 -13.10
C GLY A 405 23.09 21.37 -11.99
N ALA A 406 23.11 22.65 -12.36
CA ALA A 406 23.41 23.74 -11.42
C ALA A 406 22.40 23.86 -10.26
N ASP A 407 21.16 23.43 -10.47
CA ASP A 407 20.08 23.40 -9.48
C ASP A 407 19.93 22.02 -8.79
N GLY A 408 20.86 21.10 -9.06
CA GLY A 408 20.86 19.72 -8.58
C GLY A 408 19.93 18.77 -9.35
N ARG A 409 19.09 19.26 -10.27
CA ARG A 409 18.19 18.42 -11.06
C ARG A 409 18.93 17.76 -12.21
N ALA A 410 18.47 16.58 -12.59
CA ALA A 410 19.02 15.82 -13.70
C ALA A 410 18.96 16.61 -15.01
N ALA A 411 20.12 16.79 -15.64
CA ALA A 411 20.30 17.42 -16.94
C ALA A 411 21.14 16.50 -17.84
N ALA A 412 20.91 16.56 -19.15
CA ALA A 412 21.63 15.74 -20.13
C ALA A 412 23.16 15.89 -19.96
N HIS A 413 23.87 14.77 -19.87
CA HIS A 413 25.28 14.73 -19.50
C HIS A 413 26.15 13.85 -20.40
N ALA A 414 25.65 12.69 -20.81
CA ALA A 414 26.37 11.73 -21.67
C ALA A 414 25.44 11.14 -22.75
N PRO A 415 25.99 10.66 -23.89
CA PRO A 415 25.18 9.96 -24.88
C PRO A 415 24.52 8.71 -24.29
N ILE A 416 23.32 8.38 -24.76
CA ILE A 416 22.59 7.18 -24.35
C ILE A 416 22.89 6.07 -25.36
N SER A 417 23.30 4.90 -24.87
CA SER A 417 23.72 3.78 -25.72
C SER A 417 22.56 3.21 -26.54
N CYS A 418 21.36 3.18 -25.96
CA CYS A 418 20.13 2.72 -26.61
C CYS A 418 19.28 3.85 -27.25
N MET A 419 19.91 4.92 -27.74
CA MET A 419 19.21 6.10 -28.28
C MET A 419 18.22 5.75 -29.41
N ASP A 420 18.64 4.96 -30.41
CA ASP A 420 17.79 4.60 -31.56
C ASP A 420 16.47 3.93 -31.14
N GLU A 421 16.52 3.13 -30.08
CA GLU A 421 15.36 2.47 -29.51
C GLU A 421 14.45 3.47 -28.80
N LEU A 422 15.02 4.40 -28.01
CA LEU A 422 14.24 5.43 -27.33
C LEU A 422 13.59 6.40 -28.32
N GLU A 423 14.28 6.76 -29.40
CA GLU A 423 13.74 7.60 -30.49
C GLU A 423 12.55 6.91 -31.18
N HIS A 424 12.63 5.60 -31.39
CA HIS A 424 11.50 4.81 -31.91
C HIS A 424 10.25 4.92 -31.03
N TYR A 425 10.43 5.03 -29.71
CA TYR A 425 9.36 5.27 -28.74
C TYR A 425 9.08 6.75 -28.44
N GLY A 426 9.58 7.65 -29.28
CA GLY A 426 9.21 9.06 -29.28
C GLY A 426 10.06 9.96 -28.39
N TYR A 427 11.18 9.47 -27.85
CA TYR A 427 12.15 10.35 -27.19
C TYR A 427 12.82 11.24 -28.24
N GLN A 428 12.80 12.55 -28.00
CA GLN A 428 13.52 13.54 -28.79
C GLN A 428 14.28 14.41 -27.79
N PRO A 429 15.62 14.30 -27.72
CA PRO A 429 16.42 15.09 -26.79
C PRO A 429 16.17 16.59 -27.01
N LEU A 430 15.78 17.32 -25.97
CA LEU A 430 15.50 18.76 -26.09
C LEU A 430 16.77 19.59 -26.36
N VAL A 431 17.96 19.01 -26.14
CA VAL A 431 19.24 19.65 -26.41
C VAL A 431 19.91 19.04 -27.64
N HIS A 432 19.57 19.55 -28.83
CA HIS A 432 20.49 19.52 -29.97
C HIS A 432 21.53 20.65 -29.78
N GLY A 433 22.62 20.40 -29.04
CA GLY A 433 23.57 21.48 -28.74
C GLY A 433 24.89 21.05 -28.12
N THR A 434 25.85 20.74 -28.99
CA THR A 434 27.31 20.77 -28.77
C THR A 434 27.85 19.98 -27.57
N TRP A 435 28.20 18.72 -27.81
CA TRP A 435 29.38 18.12 -27.20
C TRP A 435 30.58 19.00 -27.58
N ALA A 436 31.11 19.77 -26.63
CA ALA A 436 32.35 20.54 -26.78
C ALA A 436 33.55 19.70 -26.36
#